data_AF-A0A2Y9I3F4-F1
#
_entry.id   AF-A0A2Y9I3F4-F1
#
_cell.length_a   1.000
_cell.length_b   1.000
_cell.length_c   1.000
_cell.angle_alpha   90.00
_cell.angle_beta   90.00
_cell.angle_gamma   90.00
#
_symmetry.space_group_name_H-M   'P 1'
#
loop_
_entity.id
_entity.type
_entity.pdbx_description
1 polymer ?
#
loop_
_entity_poly.entity_id
_entity_poly.type
_entity_poly.pdbx_seq_one_letter_code
_entity_poly.pdbx_strand_id
1 'polypeptide(L)'
;MQSKGTIISIRFLLRFLLLWVFIGKSHMEEDIIITTKNGKVRGMNLPVLGGTVTAFLGIPYAQPPLGRLRFKKPQFLTKWSDIWNATKYANSCYQNTDQSFPGFPGSEMWNPNTDLSEDCLYLNVWVPTPKPKNATVMIWIYGGGYQTGTSSLPVYDGKFLAQVERVIVVSMNYRVGALGFLALPGNPEVPGNMGLFDQQLALQWVQKNIAAFGGNPKSVTLFGESAGAGSVSLHLLSPRSQPLFTRAILQSGSSNAPWAVMSLDEARNRTLTLAKFIGCSRENETEIIKCLRNKDPQEILLNEVLVVPSDTLLSVNFGPVVDGDFLTDIPDTLLRLGQFKKAQILVGVNKDEGTAFLVYGAPGFSKDNDSIITRKDFQEGLKMYFPGVSEFGRESILFYYVDLLDDQRAEKYRDAMDDVLGDYNIICPALEFTKKFSELGNNAFFYYFEHRSSQLPWPEWMGVMHGYEIEFVFGLPLERRANYTKAEEILSRSIMKYWANFARYGNPDGNQNNSTRWPAFKNTDQKYLTLNTESPRVYAKLHAQQCRFWTLFFPKVLEMTGNIDEAEREWRAGFYRWNNYMMDWKNQFNDYTSKKESCAGL
;
A
#
# COMPACT_ATOMS: atom_id res chain seq x y z
N MET A 1 78.11 -16.13 29.26
CA MET A 1 76.76 -16.17 29.86
C MET A 1 76.10 -14.81 29.65
N GLN A 2 75.10 -14.67 28.78
CA GLN A 2 74.02 -13.63 28.81
C GLN A 2 73.24 -13.47 27.49
N SER A 3 73.70 -14.00 26.35
CA SER A 3 73.04 -13.75 25.05
C SER A 3 72.06 -14.86 24.60
N LYS A 4 72.23 -16.12 25.01
CA LYS A 4 71.38 -17.24 24.55
C LYS A 4 70.06 -17.41 25.31
N GLY A 5 69.97 -16.91 26.55
CA GLY A 5 68.73 -16.98 27.36
C GLY A 5 67.65 -16.00 26.92
N THR A 6 68.06 -14.82 26.45
CA THR A 6 67.15 -13.72 26.06
C THR A 6 66.39 -14.03 24.77
N ILE A 7 67.01 -14.71 23.81
CA ILE A 7 66.40 -15.06 22.52
C ILE A 7 65.33 -16.15 22.66
N ILE A 8 65.52 -17.08 23.61
CA ILE A 8 64.54 -18.15 23.90
C ILE A 8 63.32 -17.56 24.61
N SER A 9 63.52 -16.61 25.53
CA SER A 9 62.44 -15.94 26.26
C SER A 9 61.56 -15.06 25.36
N ILE A 10 62.17 -14.33 24.41
CA ILE A 10 61.45 -13.49 23.42
C ILE A 10 60.62 -14.36 22.47
N ARG A 11 61.13 -15.51 22.02
CA ARG A 11 60.36 -16.43 21.15
C ARG A 11 59.18 -17.10 21.89
N PHE A 12 59.31 -17.33 23.19
CA PHE A 12 58.21 -17.85 24.01
C PHE A 12 57.12 -16.79 24.24
N LEU A 13 57.51 -15.55 24.55
CA LEU A 13 56.61 -14.40 24.68
C LEU A 13 55.87 -14.07 23.38
N LEU A 14 56.55 -14.12 22.22
CA LEU A 14 55.91 -13.91 20.91
C LEU A 14 54.92 -15.02 20.56
N ARG A 15 55.20 -16.29 20.93
CA ARG A 15 54.24 -17.40 20.75
C ARG A 15 53.05 -17.29 21.69
N PHE A 16 53.24 -16.80 22.91
CA PHE A 16 52.16 -16.54 23.87
C PHE A 16 51.29 -15.34 23.45
N LEU A 17 51.89 -14.28 22.90
CA LEU A 17 51.17 -13.15 22.31
C LEU A 17 50.41 -13.56 21.05
N LEU A 18 50.99 -14.36 20.16
CA LEU A 18 50.29 -14.91 19.00
C LEU A 18 49.11 -15.80 19.41
N LEU A 19 49.24 -16.62 20.46
CA LEU A 19 48.11 -17.37 21.04
C LEU A 19 47.03 -16.45 21.63
N TRP A 20 47.39 -15.30 22.20
CA TRP A 20 46.42 -14.29 22.66
C TRP A 20 45.76 -13.53 21.49
N VAL A 21 46.45 -13.36 20.35
CA VAL A 21 45.83 -12.82 19.11
C VAL A 21 44.88 -13.85 18.48
N PHE A 22 45.12 -15.16 18.65
CA PHE A 22 44.20 -16.22 18.21
C PHE A 22 43.08 -16.55 19.21
N ILE A 23 43.18 -16.11 20.47
CA ILE A 23 42.03 -15.93 21.36
C ILE A 23 41.44 -14.52 21.11
N GLY A 24 41.31 -14.15 19.84
CA GLY A 24 40.36 -13.11 19.46
C GLY A 24 39.00 -13.59 19.95
N LYS A 25 38.31 -12.76 20.73
CA LYS A 25 36.94 -13.01 21.20
C LYS A 25 36.13 -13.64 20.06
N SER A 26 35.95 -14.96 20.10
CA SER A 26 34.79 -15.58 19.50
C SER A 26 33.63 -15.07 20.35
N HIS A 27 33.12 -13.88 20.02
CA HIS A 27 31.73 -13.61 20.31
C HIS A 27 30.98 -14.72 19.57
N MET A 28 30.65 -15.80 20.28
CA MET A 28 29.55 -16.65 19.89
C MET A 28 28.38 -15.70 19.75
N GLU A 29 28.07 -15.33 18.52
CA GLU A 29 26.85 -14.63 18.19
C GLU A 29 25.74 -15.56 18.69
N GLU A 30 25.08 -15.14 19.76
CA GLU A 30 24.08 -15.96 20.44
C GLU A 30 23.00 -16.30 19.41
N ASP A 31 22.81 -17.59 19.13
CA ASP A 31 22.00 -18.04 18.00
C ASP A 31 20.53 -17.60 18.20
N ILE A 32 20.08 -16.56 17.49
CA ILE A 32 18.76 -15.94 17.71
C ILE A 32 17.69 -16.76 16.99
N ILE A 33 17.17 -17.79 17.67
CA ILE A 33 16.23 -18.74 17.09
C ILE A 33 14.82 -18.56 17.68
N ILE A 34 13.83 -18.40 16.81
CA ILE A 34 12.40 -18.38 17.17
C ILE A 34 11.70 -19.60 16.56
N THR A 35 10.87 -20.28 17.35
CA THR A 35 10.06 -21.40 16.87
C THR A 35 8.67 -20.89 16.43
N THR A 36 8.40 -20.96 15.14
CA THR A 36 7.08 -20.67 14.56
C THR A 36 6.24 -21.96 14.48
N LYS A 37 4.97 -21.87 14.05
CA LYS A 37 4.12 -23.04 13.79
C LYS A 37 4.60 -23.86 12.59
N ASN A 38 5.37 -23.25 11.68
CA ASN A 38 5.85 -23.88 10.45
C ASN A 38 7.28 -24.44 10.59
N GLY A 39 8.09 -23.92 11.52
CA GLY A 39 9.46 -24.36 11.76
C GLY A 39 10.27 -23.31 12.53
N LYS A 40 11.56 -23.58 12.75
CA LYS A 40 12.48 -22.65 13.41
C LYS A 40 13.00 -21.61 12.41
N VAL A 41 13.15 -20.37 12.87
CA VAL A 41 13.75 -19.26 12.10
C VAL A 41 14.92 -18.67 12.88
N ARG A 42 16.04 -18.41 12.21
CA ARG A 42 17.20 -17.68 12.75
C ARG A 42 17.16 -16.23 12.26
N GLY A 43 17.26 -15.28 13.19
CA GLY A 43 17.37 -13.84 12.89
C GLY A 43 18.79 -13.31 13.06
N MET A 44 18.94 -12.00 12.97
CA MET A 44 20.20 -11.28 13.20
C MET A 44 19.97 -10.03 14.05
N ASN A 45 21.00 -9.60 14.78
CA ASN A 45 20.96 -8.35 15.53
C ASN A 45 21.47 -7.19 14.68
N LEU A 46 20.71 -6.09 14.65
CA LEU A 46 21.04 -4.86 13.95
C LEU A 46 21.33 -3.74 14.97
N PRO A 47 22.46 -3.04 14.87
CA PRO A 47 22.71 -1.85 15.67
C PRO A 47 21.85 -0.69 15.17
N VAL A 48 21.10 -0.04 16.07
CA VAL A 48 20.19 1.07 15.75
C VAL A 48 20.20 2.10 16.87
N LEU A 49 20.61 3.34 16.56
CA LEU A 49 20.60 4.47 17.51
C LEU A 49 21.27 4.17 18.86
N GLY A 50 22.38 3.43 18.85
CA GLY A 50 23.10 3.01 20.06
C GLY A 50 22.48 1.83 20.83
N GLY A 51 21.37 1.26 20.34
CA GLY A 51 20.80 0.01 20.83
C GLY A 51 20.78 -1.08 19.76
N THR A 52 19.92 -2.09 19.95
CA THR A 52 19.86 -3.28 19.10
C THR A 52 18.42 -3.69 18.78
N VAL A 53 18.17 -4.05 17.53
CA VAL A 53 16.90 -4.64 17.06
C VAL A 53 17.21 -6.02 16.49
N THR A 54 16.41 -7.03 16.83
CA THR A 54 16.51 -8.34 16.18
C THR A 54 15.63 -8.33 14.92
N ALA A 55 16.24 -8.58 13.76
CA ALA A 55 15.55 -8.67 12.48
C ALA A 55 15.47 -10.13 12.01
N PHE A 56 14.32 -10.49 11.44
CA PHE A 56 14.10 -11.72 10.72
C PHE A 56 13.61 -11.34 9.31
N LEU A 57 14.49 -11.41 8.33
CA LEU A 57 14.22 -10.97 6.96
C LEU A 57 14.00 -12.20 6.07
N GLY A 58 12.93 -12.18 5.27
CA GLY A 58 12.64 -13.26 4.32
C GLY A 58 12.11 -14.55 4.96
N ILE A 59 11.15 -14.48 5.88
CA ILE A 59 10.42 -15.66 6.39
C ILE A 59 9.32 -16.02 5.36
N PRO A 60 9.27 -17.26 4.84
CA PRO A 60 8.19 -17.66 3.95
C PRO A 60 6.87 -17.72 4.73
N TYR A 61 5.78 -17.21 4.14
CA TYR A 61 4.44 -17.33 4.73
C TYR A 61 3.42 -18.11 3.86
N ALA A 62 3.75 -18.35 2.59
CA ALA A 62 2.96 -19.14 1.65
C ALA A 62 3.83 -20.08 0.81
N GLN A 63 3.23 -21.12 0.22
CA GLN A 63 3.93 -21.91 -0.80
C GLN A 63 4.29 -21.01 -2.00
N PRO A 64 5.46 -21.20 -2.64
CA PRO A 64 5.82 -20.48 -3.85
C PRO A 64 4.73 -20.68 -4.92
N PRO A 65 4.14 -19.60 -5.48
CA PRO A 65 3.02 -19.68 -6.43
C PRO A 65 3.49 -20.05 -7.85
N LEU A 66 4.33 -21.08 -7.98
CA LEU A 66 4.98 -21.50 -9.22
C LEU A 66 4.12 -22.44 -10.05
N GLY A 67 4.32 -22.40 -11.37
CA GLY A 67 3.71 -23.33 -12.33
C GLY A 67 2.19 -23.37 -12.22
N ARG A 68 1.63 -24.51 -11.77
CA ARG A 68 0.18 -24.69 -11.59
C ARG A 68 -0.44 -23.75 -10.56
N LEU A 69 0.35 -23.19 -9.65
CA LEU A 69 -0.10 -22.25 -8.62
C LEU A 69 -0.09 -20.80 -9.10
N ARG A 70 0.51 -20.50 -10.27
CA ARG A 70 0.45 -19.17 -10.86
C ARG A 70 -1.01 -18.79 -11.11
N PHE A 71 -1.36 -17.56 -10.75
CA PHE A 71 -2.71 -16.96 -10.75
C PHE A 71 -3.71 -17.57 -9.75
N LYS A 72 -3.31 -18.53 -8.91
CA LYS A 72 -4.17 -19.05 -7.85
C LYS A 72 -4.01 -18.26 -6.55
N LYS A 73 -5.02 -18.36 -5.69
CA LYS A 73 -4.91 -17.97 -4.28
C LYS A 73 -3.71 -18.69 -3.63
N PRO A 74 -2.97 -18.02 -2.75
CA PRO A 74 -1.80 -18.61 -2.10
C PRO A 74 -2.21 -19.81 -1.25
N GLN A 75 -1.31 -20.78 -1.15
CA GLN A 75 -1.51 -21.97 -0.32
C GLN A 75 -0.68 -21.89 0.96
N PHE A 76 -1.21 -22.45 2.04
CA PHE A 76 -0.50 -22.54 3.31
C PHE A 76 0.82 -23.31 3.14
N LEU A 77 1.88 -22.81 3.79
CA LEU A 77 3.14 -23.51 3.87
C LEU A 77 3.03 -24.84 4.59
N THR A 78 3.74 -25.82 4.05
CA THR A 78 4.11 -27.04 4.77
C THR A 78 5.16 -26.72 5.83
N LYS A 79 5.28 -27.57 6.85
CA LYS A 79 6.33 -27.42 7.85
C LYS A 79 7.71 -27.73 7.26
N TRP A 80 8.74 -27.04 7.73
CA TRP A 80 10.14 -27.37 7.46
C TRP A 80 10.82 -27.90 8.73
N SER A 81 11.73 -28.86 8.59
CA SER A 81 12.42 -29.51 9.72
C SER A 81 13.61 -28.69 10.24
N ASP A 82 14.33 -28.03 9.33
CA ASP A 82 15.58 -27.35 9.63
C ASP A 82 15.36 -25.92 10.18
N ILE A 83 16.44 -25.17 10.40
CA ILE A 83 16.36 -23.76 10.80
C ILE A 83 16.39 -22.92 9.52
N TRP A 84 15.33 -22.16 9.27
CA TRP A 84 15.28 -21.20 8.18
C TRP A 84 16.13 -19.97 8.52
N ASN A 85 17.11 -19.64 7.68
CA ASN A 85 18.01 -18.52 7.92
C ASN A 85 17.39 -17.19 7.40
N ALA A 86 16.72 -16.46 8.29
CA ALA A 86 16.03 -15.20 7.99
C ALA A 86 16.94 -13.98 8.21
N THR A 87 18.10 -13.94 7.56
CA THR A 87 19.12 -12.90 7.75
C THR A 87 19.35 -12.02 6.51
N LYS A 88 18.53 -12.18 5.47
CA LYS A 88 18.57 -11.38 4.25
C LYS A 88 17.16 -11.19 3.70
N TYR A 89 16.91 -10.07 3.04
CA TYR A 89 15.65 -9.90 2.32
C TYR A 89 15.50 -10.97 1.25
N ALA A 90 14.25 -11.40 1.04
CA ALA A 90 13.90 -12.34 -0.01
C ALA A 90 13.73 -11.64 -1.37
N ASN A 91 13.46 -12.42 -2.40
CA ASN A 91 13.18 -11.94 -3.74
C ASN A 91 11.94 -11.02 -3.75
N SER A 92 12.01 -9.97 -4.55
CA SER A 92 10.86 -9.13 -4.89
C SER A 92 9.97 -9.87 -5.89
N CYS A 93 8.66 -9.62 -5.85
CA CYS A 93 7.77 -10.22 -6.84
C CYS A 93 8.06 -9.64 -8.23
N TYR A 94 7.94 -10.48 -9.27
CA TYR A 94 8.01 -10.02 -10.66
C TYR A 94 7.12 -8.79 -10.89
N GLN A 95 7.73 -7.76 -11.46
CA GLN A 95 7.14 -6.46 -11.72
C GLN A 95 7.96 -5.72 -12.78
N ASN A 96 7.36 -4.76 -13.45
CA ASN A 96 8.10 -3.81 -14.28
C ASN A 96 8.91 -2.85 -13.39
N THR A 97 10.07 -2.41 -13.87
CA THR A 97 10.92 -1.41 -13.20
C THR A 97 10.75 -0.06 -13.86
N ASP A 98 10.75 1.02 -13.08
CA ASP A 98 10.80 2.36 -13.63
C ASP A 98 12.19 2.64 -14.22
N GLN A 99 12.23 2.89 -15.53
CA GLN A 99 13.44 3.23 -16.28
C GLN A 99 13.34 4.62 -16.93
N SER A 100 12.37 5.44 -16.51
CA SER A 100 12.11 6.76 -17.11
C SER A 100 13.26 7.74 -16.83
N PHE A 101 13.92 7.59 -15.67
CA PHE A 101 15.03 8.44 -15.24
C PHE A 101 16.24 7.62 -14.75
N PRO A 102 17.00 6.96 -15.64
CA PRO A 102 18.13 6.13 -15.24
C PRO A 102 19.18 6.90 -14.44
N GLY A 103 19.63 6.33 -13.32
CA GLY A 103 20.59 6.91 -12.39
C GLY A 103 20.03 8.01 -11.49
N PHE A 104 18.72 8.28 -11.53
CA PHE A 104 18.09 9.30 -10.69
C PHE A 104 17.52 8.69 -9.39
N PRO A 105 18.09 9.03 -8.21
CA PRO A 105 17.70 8.42 -6.95
C PRO A 105 16.22 8.60 -6.59
N GLY A 106 15.58 9.70 -7.00
CA GLY A 106 14.18 9.97 -6.70
C GLY A 106 13.19 9.00 -7.31
N SER A 107 13.57 8.35 -8.42
CA SER A 107 12.79 7.29 -9.07
C SER A 107 13.29 5.90 -8.67
N GLU A 108 14.61 5.68 -8.71
CA GLU A 108 15.21 4.37 -8.46
C GLU A 108 15.07 3.89 -7.01
N MET A 109 14.86 4.80 -6.05
CA MET A 109 14.58 4.41 -4.66
C MET A 109 13.32 3.55 -4.49
N TRP A 110 12.41 3.58 -5.47
CA TRP A 110 11.17 2.80 -5.50
C TRP A 110 11.31 1.50 -6.31
N ASN A 111 12.39 1.35 -7.08
CA ASN A 111 12.66 0.14 -7.83
C ASN A 111 13.05 -1.02 -6.90
N PRO A 112 12.72 -2.28 -7.27
CA PRO A 112 13.08 -3.45 -6.48
C PRO A 112 14.60 -3.55 -6.29
N ASN A 113 15.02 -3.73 -5.04
CA ASN A 113 16.43 -3.82 -4.64
C ASN A 113 16.90 -5.26 -4.33
N THR A 114 16.09 -6.25 -4.70
CA THR A 114 16.40 -7.68 -4.65
C THR A 114 15.98 -8.34 -5.96
N ASP A 115 16.46 -9.56 -6.22
CA ASP A 115 16.13 -10.29 -7.44
C ASP A 115 14.61 -10.45 -7.61
N LEU A 116 14.15 -10.40 -8.87
CA LEU A 116 12.76 -10.65 -9.22
C LEU A 116 12.50 -12.16 -9.33
N SER A 117 11.45 -12.65 -8.68
CA SER A 117 11.03 -14.05 -8.74
C SER A 117 9.53 -14.20 -8.51
N GLU A 118 8.94 -15.27 -9.02
CA GLU A 118 7.59 -15.68 -8.62
C GLU A 118 7.58 -16.32 -7.23
N ASP A 119 8.71 -16.88 -6.80
CA ASP A 119 8.95 -17.27 -5.41
C ASP A 119 9.32 -16.02 -4.59
N CYS A 120 8.29 -15.24 -4.27
CA CYS A 120 8.41 -13.95 -3.58
C CYS A 120 7.53 -13.82 -2.32
N LEU A 121 6.77 -14.84 -1.93
CA LEU A 121 5.80 -14.75 -0.82
C LEU A 121 6.46 -14.89 0.57
N TYR A 122 7.23 -13.86 0.93
CA TYR A 122 7.99 -13.74 2.17
C TYR A 122 7.59 -12.51 2.97
N LEU A 123 7.87 -12.53 4.27
CA LEU A 123 7.67 -11.41 5.19
C LEU A 123 8.90 -11.17 6.05
N ASN A 124 8.99 -9.96 6.60
CA ASN A 124 10.07 -9.50 7.46
C ASN A 124 9.50 -9.12 8.84
N VAL A 125 10.28 -9.32 9.91
CA VAL A 125 9.88 -8.99 11.28
C VAL A 125 11.03 -8.29 12.01
N TRP A 126 10.78 -7.09 12.53
CA TRP A 126 11.71 -6.35 13.39
C TRP A 126 11.20 -6.36 14.83
N VAL A 127 12.03 -6.85 15.76
CA VAL A 127 11.71 -7.02 17.16
C VAL A 127 12.64 -6.16 18.02
N PRO A 128 12.13 -5.29 18.91
CA PRO A 128 12.97 -4.49 19.78
C PRO A 128 13.72 -5.36 20.80
N THR A 129 14.96 -4.97 21.16
CA THR A 129 15.77 -5.67 22.17
C THR A 129 15.84 -4.87 23.48
N PRO A 130 15.61 -5.48 24.66
CA PRO A 130 15.27 -6.89 24.89
C PRO A 130 13.88 -7.26 24.34
N LYS A 131 13.73 -8.54 23.97
CA LYS A 131 12.49 -9.10 23.39
C LYS A 131 11.27 -8.71 24.24
N PRO A 132 10.22 -8.12 23.63
CA PRO A 132 9.03 -7.71 24.36
C PRO A 132 8.19 -8.93 24.78
N LYS A 133 7.27 -8.73 25.73
CA LYS A 133 6.32 -9.78 26.15
C LYS A 133 5.00 -9.76 25.39
N ASN A 134 4.50 -8.57 25.03
CA ASN A 134 3.19 -8.40 24.42
C ASN A 134 3.10 -7.07 23.63
N ALA A 135 4.12 -6.79 22.81
CA ALA A 135 4.22 -5.55 22.05
C ALA A 135 3.08 -5.41 21.03
N THR A 136 2.64 -4.17 20.79
CA THR A 136 1.77 -3.87 19.64
C THR A 136 2.53 -4.16 18.35
N VAL A 137 1.80 -4.71 17.37
CA VAL A 137 2.33 -5.09 16.06
C VAL A 137 1.82 -4.10 15.02
N MET A 138 2.72 -3.56 14.20
CA MET A 138 2.40 -2.72 13.05
C MET A 138 2.79 -3.47 11.79
N ILE A 139 1.85 -3.67 10.87
CA ILE A 139 2.06 -4.43 9.64
C ILE A 139 2.00 -3.47 8.45
N TRP A 140 3.14 -3.32 7.76
CA TRP A 140 3.30 -2.51 6.56
C TRP A 140 2.83 -3.27 5.32
N ILE A 141 2.02 -2.59 4.50
CA ILE A 141 1.66 -3.01 3.14
C ILE A 141 2.12 -1.91 2.18
N TYR A 142 3.06 -2.22 1.29
CA TYR A 142 3.61 -1.23 0.36
C TYR A 142 2.65 -0.87 -0.78
N GLY A 143 2.84 0.33 -1.34
CA GLY A 143 2.12 0.90 -2.49
C GLY A 143 2.66 0.44 -3.86
N GLY A 144 2.59 1.31 -4.88
CA GLY A 144 3.06 0.97 -6.24
C GLY A 144 1.95 0.58 -7.23
N GLY A 145 0.74 1.15 -7.08
CA GLY A 145 -0.36 1.00 -8.05
C GLY A 145 -0.78 -0.46 -8.30
N TYR A 146 -0.54 -1.37 -7.35
CA TYR A 146 -0.70 -2.82 -7.51
C TYR A 146 0.15 -3.44 -8.65
N GLN A 147 1.01 -2.68 -9.32
CA GLN A 147 1.87 -3.15 -10.42
C GLN A 147 3.32 -3.36 -9.97
N THR A 148 3.77 -2.60 -8.98
CA THR A 148 5.14 -2.57 -8.49
C THR A 148 5.19 -2.53 -6.96
N GLY A 149 6.39 -2.47 -6.40
CA GLY A 149 6.68 -2.36 -4.98
C GLY A 149 7.30 -3.61 -4.38
N THR A 150 8.00 -3.43 -3.27
CA THR A 150 8.60 -4.51 -2.49
C THR A 150 8.79 -4.08 -1.04
N SER A 151 8.75 -5.02 -0.11
CA SER A 151 8.89 -4.76 1.33
C SER A 151 10.33 -4.50 1.78
N SER A 152 11.31 -4.67 0.88
CA SER A 152 12.75 -4.56 1.16
C SER A 152 13.36 -3.18 0.89
N LEU A 153 12.57 -2.21 0.42
CA LEU A 153 13.07 -0.87 0.14
C LEU A 153 13.62 -0.19 1.42
N PRO A 154 14.72 0.58 1.33
CA PRO A 154 15.32 1.24 2.50
C PRO A 154 14.35 2.19 3.24
N VAL A 155 13.43 2.82 2.53
CA VAL A 155 12.38 3.69 3.10
C VAL A 155 11.38 2.94 3.98
N TYR A 156 11.31 1.60 3.89
CA TYR A 156 10.43 0.75 4.68
C TYR A 156 11.17 -0.01 5.79
N ASP A 157 12.42 0.36 6.10
CA ASP A 157 13.21 -0.31 7.13
C ASP A 157 12.59 -0.11 8.53
N GLY A 158 11.91 -1.15 9.03
CA GLY A 158 11.18 -1.14 10.29
C GLY A 158 12.05 -1.01 11.55
N LYS A 159 13.39 -1.01 11.43
CA LYS A 159 14.29 -1.04 12.58
C LYS A 159 14.19 0.20 13.47
N PHE A 160 14.00 1.39 12.91
CA PHE A 160 13.92 2.61 13.72
C PHE A 160 12.60 2.68 14.48
N LEU A 161 11.49 2.37 13.83
CA LEU A 161 10.17 2.31 14.47
C LEU A 161 10.13 1.22 15.56
N ALA A 162 10.72 0.05 15.31
CA ALA A 162 10.89 -0.98 16.33
C ALA A 162 11.75 -0.48 17.50
N GLN A 163 12.90 0.14 17.25
CA GLN A 163 13.84 0.59 18.29
C GLN A 163 13.26 1.71 19.17
N VAL A 164 12.70 2.75 18.54
CA VAL A 164 12.26 3.98 19.20
C VAL A 164 10.93 3.77 19.90
N GLU A 165 9.97 3.18 19.21
CA GLU A 165 8.62 2.99 19.74
C GLU A 165 8.43 1.61 20.37
N ARG A 166 9.40 0.70 20.30
CA ARG A 166 9.28 -0.62 20.95
C ARG A 166 8.04 -1.40 20.52
N VAL A 167 7.62 -1.20 19.27
CA VAL A 167 6.61 -2.01 18.58
C VAL A 167 7.30 -3.12 17.79
N ILE A 168 6.56 -4.16 17.43
CA ILE A 168 7.03 -5.10 16.40
C ILE A 168 6.54 -4.58 15.05
N VAL A 169 7.47 -4.44 14.11
CA VAL A 169 7.14 -4.09 12.72
C VAL A 169 7.19 -5.35 11.88
N VAL A 170 6.18 -5.54 11.02
CA VAL A 170 6.12 -6.62 10.03
C VAL A 170 5.90 -6.00 8.67
N SER A 171 6.52 -6.52 7.62
CA SER A 171 6.21 -6.17 6.23
C SER A 171 6.14 -7.45 5.39
N MET A 172 5.37 -7.47 4.31
CA MET A 172 5.30 -8.64 3.42
C MET A 172 5.38 -8.25 1.95
N ASN A 173 5.89 -9.17 1.14
CA ASN A 173 5.73 -9.16 -0.31
C ASN A 173 4.40 -9.81 -0.69
N TYR A 174 3.68 -9.21 -1.63
CA TYR A 174 2.47 -9.76 -2.25
C TYR A 174 2.61 -9.66 -3.78
N ARG A 175 1.99 -10.59 -4.53
CA ARG A 175 2.07 -10.55 -5.99
C ARG A 175 1.39 -9.28 -6.52
N VAL A 176 2.01 -8.67 -7.54
CA VAL A 176 1.58 -7.46 -8.23
C VAL A 176 1.36 -7.74 -9.72
N GLY A 177 0.82 -6.77 -10.46
CA GLY A 177 0.52 -6.87 -11.90
C GLY A 177 -0.46 -8.00 -12.21
N ALA A 178 -0.39 -8.54 -13.42
CA ALA A 178 -1.18 -9.69 -13.85
C ALA A 178 -0.95 -10.92 -12.94
N LEU A 179 0.28 -11.14 -12.46
CA LEU A 179 0.59 -12.29 -11.60
C LEU A 179 -0.18 -12.27 -10.27
N GLY A 180 -0.52 -11.07 -9.77
CA GLY A 180 -1.30 -10.85 -8.55
C GLY A 180 -2.79 -10.59 -8.78
N PHE A 181 -3.18 -10.06 -9.95
CA PHE A 181 -4.51 -9.47 -10.13
C PHE A 181 -5.22 -9.81 -11.45
N LEU A 182 -4.66 -10.72 -12.27
CA LEU A 182 -5.39 -11.30 -13.40
C LEU A 182 -6.73 -11.89 -12.92
N ALA A 183 -7.82 -11.60 -13.64
CA ALA A 183 -9.16 -12.01 -13.22
C ALA A 183 -9.98 -12.53 -14.42
N LEU A 184 -10.50 -13.75 -14.26
CA LEU A 184 -11.57 -14.33 -15.07
C LEU A 184 -12.76 -14.60 -14.13
N PRO A 185 -13.69 -13.64 -14.00
CA PRO A 185 -14.79 -13.73 -13.05
C PRO A 185 -15.60 -15.03 -13.20
N GLY A 186 -15.76 -15.76 -12.10
CA GLY A 186 -16.41 -17.07 -12.05
C GLY A 186 -15.46 -18.26 -12.26
N ASN A 187 -14.19 -18.03 -12.59
CA ASN A 187 -13.21 -19.09 -12.80
C ASN A 187 -12.29 -19.27 -11.56
N PRO A 188 -12.33 -20.43 -10.86
CA PRO A 188 -11.54 -20.64 -9.65
C PRO A 188 -10.02 -20.73 -9.89
N GLU A 189 -9.59 -20.92 -11.14
CA GLU A 189 -8.17 -21.00 -11.51
C GLU A 189 -7.51 -19.62 -11.61
N VAL A 190 -8.30 -18.58 -11.92
CA VAL A 190 -7.88 -17.16 -12.02
C VAL A 190 -9.01 -16.27 -11.46
N PRO A 191 -9.25 -16.31 -10.14
CA PRO A 191 -10.41 -15.67 -9.54
C PRO A 191 -10.28 -14.14 -9.40
N GLY A 192 -9.09 -13.58 -9.62
CA GLY A 192 -8.76 -12.21 -9.23
C GLY A 192 -8.32 -12.11 -7.76
N ASN A 193 -7.80 -10.93 -7.40
CA ASN A 193 -7.42 -10.57 -6.02
C ASN A 193 -6.33 -11.45 -5.37
N MET A 194 -5.53 -12.21 -6.12
CA MET A 194 -4.53 -13.12 -5.53
C MET A 194 -3.51 -12.37 -4.67
N GLY A 195 -3.09 -11.16 -5.06
CA GLY A 195 -2.24 -10.28 -4.25
C GLY A 195 -2.88 -9.87 -2.92
N LEU A 196 -4.20 -9.63 -2.87
CA LEU A 196 -4.91 -9.37 -1.61
C LEU A 196 -5.02 -10.63 -0.73
N PHE A 197 -5.15 -11.81 -1.35
CA PHE A 197 -5.10 -13.07 -0.60
C PHE A 197 -3.69 -13.39 -0.08
N ASP A 198 -2.64 -12.97 -0.79
CA ASP A 198 -1.25 -13.05 -0.31
C ASP A 198 -1.09 -12.21 0.97
N GLN A 199 -1.53 -10.96 0.94
CA GLN A 199 -1.57 -10.09 2.12
C GLN A 199 -2.39 -10.74 3.26
N GLN A 200 -3.61 -11.21 2.98
CA GLN A 200 -4.47 -11.87 3.98
C GLN A 200 -3.79 -13.09 4.61
N LEU A 201 -3.07 -13.90 3.83
CA LEU A 201 -2.36 -15.07 4.34
C LEU A 201 -1.17 -14.66 5.22
N ALA A 202 -0.46 -13.58 4.90
CA ALA A 202 0.55 -13.00 5.77
C ALA A 202 -0.06 -12.50 7.09
N LEU A 203 -1.24 -11.88 7.07
CA LEU A 203 -1.97 -11.50 8.30
C LEU A 203 -2.32 -12.72 9.15
N GLN A 204 -2.77 -13.82 8.51
CA GLN A 204 -3.02 -15.08 9.20
C GLN A 204 -1.73 -15.68 9.79
N TRP A 205 -0.59 -15.54 9.11
CA TRP A 205 0.70 -15.94 9.63
C TRP A 205 1.04 -15.15 10.90
N VAL A 206 0.84 -13.82 10.89
CA VAL A 206 1.08 -12.97 12.07
C VAL A 206 0.19 -13.42 13.24
N GLN A 207 -1.11 -13.62 13.01
CA GLN A 207 -2.04 -14.11 14.04
C GLN A 207 -1.57 -15.42 14.69
N LYS A 208 -1.00 -16.34 13.90
CA LYS A 208 -0.56 -17.66 14.39
C LYS A 208 0.82 -17.65 15.06
N ASN A 209 1.69 -16.70 14.73
CA ASN A 209 3.12 -16.79 15.04
C ASN A 209 3.67 -15.61 15.86
N ILE A 210 3.08 -14.41 15.79
CA ILE A 210 3.73 -13.18 16.31
C ILE A 210 3.94 -13.20 17.83
N ALA A 211 3.13 -13.96 18.57
CA ALA A 211 3.33 -14.20 19.99
C ALA A 211 4.70 -14.83 20.30
N ALA A 212 5.20 -15.71 19.42
CA ALA A 212 6.54 -16.29 19.56
C ALA A 212 7.65 -15.24 19.45
N PHE A 213 7.40 -14.11 18.77
CA PHE A 213 8.32 -12.98 18.66
C PHE A 213 8.13 -11.94 19.78
N GLY A 214 7.14 -12.13 20.68
CA GLY A 214 6.82 -11.18 21.76
C GLY A 214 5.74 -10.15 21.39
N GLY A 215 5.05 -10.34 20.27
CA GLY A 215 3.97 -9.47 19.80
C GLY A 215 2.59 -9.92 20.29
N ASN A 216 1.66 -8.99 20.35
CA ASN A 216 0.28 -9.23 20.71
C ASN A 216 -0.60 -9.43 19.46
N PRO A 217 -1.07 -10.65 19.14
CA PRO A 217 -1.95 -10.87 18.00
C PRO A 217 -3.30 -10.14 18.11
N LYS A 218 -3.70 -9.67 19.31
CA LYS A 218 -4.92 -8.88 19.53
C LYS A 218 -4.70 -7.36 19.40
N SER A 219 -3.46 -6.90 19.22
CA SER A 219 -3.10 -5.49 19.04
C SER A 219 -2.25 -5.35 17.78
N VAL A 220 -2.92 -5.52 16.63
CA VAL A 220 -2.32 -5.47 15.30
C VAL A 220 -2.89 -4.27 14.56
N THR A 221 -2.03 -3.40 14.04
CA THR A 221 -2.43 -2.25 13.23
C THR A 221 -1.88 -2.42 11.83
N LEU A 222 -2.75 -2.40 10.83
CA LEU A 222 -2.32 -2.35 9.44
C LEU A 222 -1.99 -0.90 9.09
N PHE A 223 -0.90 -0.66 8.38
CA PHE A 223 -0.58 0.63 7.81
C PHE A 223 0.03 0.45 6.43
N GLY A 224 -0.31 1.35 5.52
CA GLY A 224 0.14 1.29 4.15
C GLY A 224 -0.01 2.64 3.49
N GLU A 225 0.65 2.79 2.35
CA GLU A 225 0.65 4.01 1.55
C GLU A 225 0.21 3.70 0.12
N SER A 226 -0.49 4.64 -0.54
CA SER A 226 -0.97 4.50 -1.91
C SER A 226 -1.82 3.23 -2.10
N ALA A 227 -1.48 2.35 -3.05
CA ALA A 227 -2.12 1.04 -3.22
C ALA A 227 -2.05 0.14 -1.96
N GLY A 228 -1.07 0.34 -1.09
CA GLY A 228 -1.00 -0.27 0.23
C GLY A 228 -2.07 0.27 1.18
N ALA A 229 -2.34 1.57 1.18
CA ALA A 229 -3.48 2.16 1.91
C ALA A 229 -4.82 1.72 1.32
N GLY A 230 -4.91 1.62 -0.02
CA GLY A 230 -6.02 0.99 -0.73
C GLY A 230 -6.27 -0.43 -0.22
N SER A 231 -5.22 -1.26 -0.15
CA SER A 231 -5.25 -2.62 0.40
C SER A 231 -5.71 -2.67 1.87
N VAL A 232 -5.18 -1.78 2.73
CA VAL A 232 -5.59 -1.68 4.14
C VAL A 232 -7.09 -1.39 4.25
N SER A 233 -7.59 -0.46 3.43
CA SER A 233 -9.01 -0.14 3.41
C SER A 233 -9.86 -1.30 2.88
N LEU A 234 -9.39 -2.05 1.87
CA LEU A 234 -10.04 -3.26 1.38
C LEU A 234 -10.07 -4.37 2.44
N HIS A 235 -9.06 -4.49 3.29
CA HIS A 235 -9.08 -5.39 4.45
C HIS A 235 -10.08 -4.97 5.54
N LEU A 236 -10.43 -3.68 5.68
CA LEU A 236 -11.55 -3.25 6.53
C LEU A 236 -12.90 -3.73 5.97
N LEU A 237 -13.03 -3.79 4.64
CA LEU A 237 -14.25 -4.22 3.96
C LEU A 237 -14.39 -5.75 3.91
N SER A 238 -13.30 -6.48 3.66
CA SER A 238 -13.31 -7.93 3.49
C SER A 238 -13.68 -8.68 4.79
N PRO A 239 -14.81 -9.42 4.84
CA PRO A 239 -15.24 -10.14 6.05
C PRO A 239 -14.18 -11.10 6.61
N ARG A 240 -13.41 -11.73 5.71
CA ARG A 240 -12.38 -12.73 6.05
C ARG A 240 -11.12 -12.09 6.67
N SER A 241 -10.88 -10.80 6.43
CA SER A 241 -9.75 -10.06 7.00
C SER A 241 -10.09 -9.35 8.31
N GLN A 242 -11.36 -9.00 8.57
CA GLN A 242 -11.77 -8.27 9.76
C GLN A 242 -11.26 -8.83 11.10
N PRO A 243 -11.19 -10.16 11.35
CA PRO A 243 -10.69 -10.69 12.62
C PRO A 243 -9.15 -10.71 12.71
N LEU A 244 -8.42 -10.41 11.64
CA LEU A 244 -6.96 -10.58 11.57
C LEU A 244 -6.17 -9.36 12.06
N PHE A 245 -6.84 -8.24 12.34
CA PHE A 245 -6.23 -7.01 12.83
C PHE A 245 -7.18 -6.19 13.71
N THR A 246 -6.65 -5.14 14.33
CA THR A 246 -7.35 -4.30 15.30
C THR A 246 -7.68 -2.92 14.74
N ARG A 247 -6.72 -2.24 14.10
CA ARG A 247 -6.81 -0.85 13.61
C ARG A 247 -6.15 -0.68 12.25
N ALA A 248 -6.41 0.44 11.59
CA ALA A 248 -5.90 0.73 10.26
C ALA A 248 -5.37 2.17 10.14
N ILE A 249 -4.26 2.32 9.43
CA ILE A 249 -3.68 3.59 9.02
C ILE A 249 -3.61 3.62 7.49
N LEU A 250 -4.14 4.67 6.87
CA LEU A 250 -4.25 4.82 5.43
C LEU A 250 -3.52 6.11 5.02
N GLN A 251 -2.37 5.98 4.39
CA GLN A 251 -1.57 7.10 3.91
C GLN A 251 -1.80 7.26 2.40
N SER A 252 -2.33 8.40 1.96
CA SER A 252 -2.44 8.73 0.53
C SER A 252 -3.15 7.66 -0.32
N GLY A 253 -4.20 7.02 0.22
CA GLY A 253 -4.97 6.03 -0.53
C GLY A 253 -6.19 5.47 0.21
N SER A 254 -7.19 5.03 -0.55
CA SER A 254 -8.44 4.46 -0.03
C SER A 254 -9.13 3.61 -1.11
N SER A 255 -10.05 2.73 -0.71
CA SER A 255 -10.69 1.74 -1.61
C SER A 255 -11.71 2.34 -2.56
N ASN A 256 -12.19 3.56 -2.27
CA ASN A 256 -13.09 4.34 -3.14
C ASN A 256 -12.32 5.29 -4.08
N ALA A 257 -10.98 5.22 -4.13
CA ALA A 257 -10.23 5.95 -5.13
C ALA A 257 -10.51 5.36 -6.54
N PRO A 258 -10.55 6.18 -7.60
CA PRO A 258 -10.90 5.72 -8.96
C PRO A 258 -10.01 4.60 -9.51
N TRP A 259 -8.75 4.55 -9.06
CA TRP A 259 -7.76 3.55 -9.47
C TRP A 259 -7.76 2.28 -8.61
N ALA A 260 -8.51 2.25 -7.50
CA ALA A 260 -8.35 1.22 -6.47
C ALA A 260 -9.07 -0.10 -6.76
N VAL A 261 -10.24 -0.06 -7.43
CA VAL A 261 -11.04 -1.26 -7.75
C VAL A 261 -11.59 -1.17 -9.17
N MET A 262 -11.41 -2.23 -9.93
CA MET A 262 -11.85 -2.35 -11.33
C MET A 262 -13.15 -3.16 -11.44
N SER A 263 -13.95 -2.86 -12.47
CA SER A 263 -15.13 -3.66 -12.81
C SER A 263 -14.73 -5.04 -13.36
N LEU A 264 -15.60 -6.03 -13.16
CA LEU A 264 -15.35 -7.40 -13.61
C LEU A 264 -15.26 -7.52 -15.14
N ASP A 265 -16.06 -6.74 -15.87
CA ASP A 265 -16.07 -6.73 -17.34
C ASP A 265 -14.75 -6.19 -17.88
N GLU A 266 -14.25 -5.09 -17.32
CA GLU A 266 -12.97 -4.52 -17.71
C GLU A 266 -11.80 -5.45 -17.35
N ALA A 267 -11.82 -6.07 -16.16
CA ALA A 267 -10.80 -7.02 -15.75
C ALA A 267 -10.75 -8.26 -16.65
N ARG A 268 -11.91 -8.79 -17.06
CA ARG A 268 -11.99 -9.87 -18.06
C ARG A 268 -11.44 -9.39 -19.40
N ASN A 269 -11.84 -8.21 -19.87
CA ASN A 269 -11.39 -7.65 -21.14
C ASN A 269 -9.87 -7.49 -21.21
N ARG A 270 -9.25 -6.96 -20.15
CA ARG A 270 -7.79 -6.83 -20.03
C ARG A 270 -7.08 -8.17 -19.99
N THR A 271 -7.65 -9.14 -19.28
CA THR A 271 -7.12 -10.52 -19.25
C THR A 271 -7.11 -11.17 -20.63
N LEU A 272 -8.22 -11.06 -21.37
CA LEU A 272 -8.32 -11.59 -22.73
C LEU A 272 -7.42 -10.83 -23.71
N THR A 273 -7.27 -9.52 -23.52
CA THR A 273 -6.37 -8.68 -24.32
C THR A 273 -4.91 -9.05 -24.12
N LEU A 274 -4.47 -9.24 -22.87
CA LEU A 274 -3.15 -9.76 -22.56
C LEU A 274 -2.93 -11.13 -23.22
N ALA A 275 -3.90 -12.04 -23.09
CA ALA A 275 -3.84 -13.35 -23.73
C ALA A 275 -3.71 -13.24 -25.25
N LYS A 276 -4.38 -12.28 -25.89
CA LYS A 276 -4.22 -12.02 -27.33
C LYS A 276 -2.81 -11.57 -27.67
N PHE A 277 -2.25 -10.58 -26.96
CA PHE A 277 -0.93 -10.03 -27.25
C PHE A 277 0.20 -11.06 -27.09
N ILE A 278 0.07 -11.98 -26.14
CA ILE A 278 1.11 -13.01 -25.91
C ILE A 278 0.80 -14.35 -26.59
N GLY A 279 -0.14 -14.40 -27.54
CA GLY A 279 -0.43 -15.59 -28.34
C GLY A 279 -1.17 -16.72 -27.60
N CYS A 280 -1.81 -16.39 -26.48
CA CYS A 280 -2.60 -17.30 -25.64
C CYS A 280 -4.12 -17.19 -25.85
N SER A 281 -4.60 -16.47 -26.87
CA SER A 281 -6.03 -16.46 -27.22
C SER A 281 -6.51 -17.86 -27.64
N ARG A 282 -7.55 -18.38 -26.99
CA ARG A 282 -8.16 -19.70 -27.21
C ARG A 282 -9.67 -19.59 -27.00
N GLU A 283 -10.43 -20.59 -27.46
CA GLU A 283 -11.88 -20.62 -27.28
C GLU A 283 -12.29 -20.90 -25.82
N ASN A 284 -11.52 -21.73 -25.10
CA ASN A 284 -11.79 -22.11 -23.72
C ASN A 284 -10.88 -21.37 -22.74
N GLU A 285 -11.44 -20.72 -21.73
CA GLU A 285 -10.70 -20.05 -20.65
C GLU A 285 -9.64 -20.97 -20.00
N THR A 286 -9.95 -22.26 -19.84
CA THR A 286 -9.01 -23.24 -19.25
C THR A 286 -7.72 -23.36 -20.08
N GLU A 287 -7.83 -23.30 -21.40
CA GLU A 287 -6.68 -23.35 -22.31
C GLU A 287 -5.91 -22.04 -22.33
N ILE A 288 -6.62 -20.91 -22.24
CA ILE A 288 -6.01 -19.58 -22.08
C ILE A 288 -5.12 -19.61 -20.82
N ILE A 289 -5.68 -20.01 -19.67
CA ILE A 289 -4.97 -20.05 -18.39
C ILE A 289 -3.77 -21.00 -18.46
N LYS A 290 -3.94 -22.19 -19.05
CA LYS A 290 -2.84 -23.14 -19.24
C LYS A 290 -1.71 -22.55 -20.08
N CYS A 291 -2.05 -21.81 -21.15
CA CYS A 291 -1.07 -21.12 -21.97
C CYS A 291 -0.34 -20.02 -21.18
N LEU A 292 -1.08 -19.13 -20.50
CA LEU A 292 -0.53 -18.04 -19.68
C LEU A 292 0.41 -18.57 -18.58
N ARG A 293 0.10 -19.71 -17.96
CA ARG A 293 0.96 -20.34 -16.95
C ARG A 293 2.29 -20.87 -17.49
N ASN A 294 2.35 -21.18 -18.78
CA ASN A 294 3.58 -21.66 -19.44
C ASN A 294 4.43 -20.53 -20.00
N LYS A 295 3.93 -19.28 -19.98
CA LYS A 295 4.69 -18.11 -20.43
C LYS A 295 5.79 -17.74 -19.45
N ASP A 296 6.85 -17.15 -19.96
CA ASP A 296 7.84 -16.52 -19.10
C ASP A 296 7.19 -15.32 -18.37
N PRO A 297 7.44 -15.13 -17.05
CA PRO A 297 6.90 -13.98 -16.32
C PRO A 297 7.25 -12.64 -16.96
N GLN A 298 8.46 -12.48 -17.52
CA GLN A 298 8.88 -11.25 -18.18
C GLN A 298 8.06 -10.97 -19.44
N GLU A 299 7.68 -12.00 -20.20
CA GLU A 299 6.82 -11.86 -21.38
C GLU A 299 5.43 -11.33 -20.99
N ILE A 300 4.89 -11.78 -19.85
CA ILE A 300 3.63 -11.25 -19.31
C ILE A 300 3.78 -9.76 -18.97
N LEU A 301 4.79 -9.42 -18.17
CA LEU A 301 5.03 -8.06 -17.69
C LEU A 301 5.20 -7.04 -18.82
N LEU A 302 5.96 -7.39 -19.86
CA LEU A 302 6.21 -6.52 -21.02
C LEU A 302 4.93 -6.19 -21.82
N ASN A 303 3.88 -7.00 -21.71
CA ASN A 303 2.62 -6.82 -22.43
C ASN A 303 1.49 -6.26 -21.55
N GLU A 304 1.72 -6.02 -20.25
CA GLU A 304 0.70 -5.45 -19.35
C GLU A 304 0.26 -4.05 -19.78
N VAL A 305 1.18 -3.22 -20.28
CA VAL A 305 0.88 -1.84 -20.72
C VAL A 305 -0.02 -1.79 -21.97
N LEU A 306 -0.14 -2.90 -22.71
CA LEU A 306 -0.90 -2.97 -23.96
C LEU A 306 -2.37 -3.35 -23.73
N VAL A 307 -2.77 -3.65 -22.49
CA VAL A 307 -4.13 -4.13 -22.19
C VAL A 307 -5.17 -3.01 -22.16
N VAL A 308 -4.70 -1.76 -22.15
CA VAL A 308 -5.52 -0.56 -22.23
C VAL A 308 -5.26 0.16 -23.55
N PRO A 309 -6.29 0.80 -24.16
CA PRO A 309 -6.14 1.47 -25.46
C PRO A 309 -5.29 2.75 -25.40
N SER A 310 -5.22 3.38 -24.23
CA SER A 310 -4.40 4.56 -23.96
C SER A 310 -3.87 4.46 -22.54
N ASP A 311 -2.55 4.62 -22.37
CA ASP A 311 -1.94 4.71 -21.05
C ASP A 311 -2.34 6.03 -20.38
N THR A 312 -2.72 5.98 -19.11
CA THR A 312 -3.04 7.18 -18.31
C THR A 312 -2.07 7.26 -17.15
N LEU A 313 -1.76 8.47 -16.69
CA LEU A 313 -0.70 8.74 -15.70
C LEU A 313 -0.82 7.96 -14.36
N LEU A 314 -2.00 7.42 -14.06
CA LEU A 314 -2.32 6.64 -12.86
C LEU A 314 -3.06 5.32 -13.20
N SER A 315 -2.87 4.78 -14.41
CA SER A 315 -3.53 3.54 -14.83
C SER A 315 -3.07 2.35 -14.00
N VAL A 316 -4.03 1.65 -13.38
CA VAL A 316 -3.80 0.34 -12.75
C VAL A 316 -4.28 -0.72 -13.74
N ASN A 317 -3.36 -1.31 -14.49
CA ASN A 317 -3.67 -2.29 -15.54
C ASN A 317 -4.31 -3.56 -14.98
N PHE A 318 -3.76 -4.10 -13.89
CA PHE A 318 -4.32 -5.23 -13.16
C PHE A 318 -4.39 -4.91 -11.67
N GLY A 319 -5.59 -4.79 -11.12
CA GLY A 319 -5.80 -4.41 -9.73
C GLY A 319 -6.95 -5.18 -9.07
N PRO A 320 -7.36 -4.78 -7.86
CA PRO A 320 -8.48 -5.39 -7.16
C PRO A 320 -9.79 -5.38 -7.97
N VAL A 321 -10.59 -6.43 -7.79
CA VAL A 321 -11.93 -6.59 -8.40
C VAL A 321 -12.96 -7.05 -7.36
N VAL A 322 -14.25 -6.94 -7.68
CA VAL A 322 -15.34 -7.50 -6.86
C VAL A 322 -15.49 -9.00 -7.15
N ASP A 323 -14.63 -9.83 -6.55
CA ASP A 323 -14.54 -11.28 -6.83
C ASP A 323 -15.65 -12.12 -6.17
N GLY A 324 -16.45 -11.54 -5.28
CA GLY A 324 -17.47 -12.26 -4.52
C GLY A 324 -16.92 -13.14 -3.39
N ASP A 325 -15.60 -13.12 -3.11
CA ASP A 325 -14.97 -13.83 -1.99
C ASP A 325 -14.18 -12.88 -1.09
N PHE A 326 -13.13 -12.25 -1.61
CA PHE A 326 -12.43 -11.21 -0.84
C PHE A 326 -13.31 -9.98 -0.68
N LEU A 327 -13.89 -9.51 -1.79
CA LEU A 327 -14.72 -8.32 -1.87
C LEU A 327 -16.10 -8.71 -2.44
N THR A 328 -17.13 -8.58 -1.60
CA THR A 328 -18.47 -9.07 -1.91
C THR A 328 -19.32 -8.11 -2.74
N ASP A 329 -18.99 -6.82 -2.73
CA ASP A 329 -19.65 -5.76 -3.50
C ASP A 329 -18.66 -4.59 -3.71
N ILE A 330 -19.01 -3.60 -4.53
CA ILE A 330 -18.18 -2.41 -4.74
C ILE A 330 -17.94 -1.66 -3.40
N PRO A 331 -16.74 -1.10 -3.17
CA PRO A 331 -16.39 -0.46 -1.90
C PRO A 331 -17.39 0.61 -1.42
N ASP A 332 -17.86 1.46 -2.33
CA ASP A 332 -18.83 2.51 -2.03
C ASP A 332 -20.15 1.97 -1.48
N THR A 333 -20.61 0.82 -1.98
CA THR A 333 -21.82 0.17 -1.46
C THR A 333 -21.58 -0.39 -0.07
N LEU A 334 -20.45 -1.07 0.15
CA LEU A 334 -20.10 -1.61 1.47
C LEU A 334 -19.94 -0.50 2.52
N LEU A 335 -19.31 0.63 2.14
CA LEU A 335 -19.16 1.81 3.00
C LEU A 335 -20.51 2.44 3.36
N ARG A 336 -21.39 2.67 2.37
CA ARG A 336 -22.73 3.23 2.59
C ARG A 336 -23.61 2.34 3.46
N LEU A 337 -23.55 1.03 3.27
CA LEU A 337 -24.31 0.05 4.06
C LEU A 337 -23.67 -0.23 5.44
N GLY A 338 -22.49 0.34 5.71
CA GLY A 338 -21.77 0.13 6.95
C GLY A 338 -21.20 -1.28 7.14
N GLN A 339 -21.05 -2.03 6.05
CA GLN A 339 -20.54 -3.40 6.00
C GLN A 339 -19.01 -3.42 5.99
N PHE A 340 -18.42 -3.04 7.11
CA PHE A 340 -16.99 -3.01 7.31
C PHE A 340 -16.64 -3.21 8.78
N LYS A 341 -15.37 -3.55 9.07
CA LYS A 341 -14.84 -3.68 10.42
C LYS A 341 -14.99 -2.37 11.19
N LYS A 342 -15.73 -2.39 12.30
CA LYS A 342 -15.75 -1.29 13.27
C LYS A 342 -14.41 -1.22 14.00
N ALA A 343 -13.65 -0.15 13.77
CA ALA A 343 -12.28 0.04 14.27
C ALA A 343 -11.94 1.53 14.32
N GLN A 344 -10.82 1.90 14.94
CA GLN A 344 -10.27 3.25 14.77
C GLN A 344 -9.44 3.32 13.48
N ILE A 345 -9.50 4.46 12.79
CA ILE A 345 -8.67 4.75 11.60
C ILE A 345 -7.85 6.03 11.77
N LEU A 346 -6.65 6.05 11.22
CA LEU A 346 -5.82 7.24 11.01
C LEU A 346 -5.60 7.36 9.51
N VAL A 347 -6.05 8.46 8.91
CA VAL A 347 -6.00 8.69 7.47
C VAL A 347 -5.25 9.99 7.22
N GLY A 348 -4.62 10.14 6.07
CA GLY A 348 -4.15 11.44 5.64
C GLY A 348 -3.53 11.39 4.27
N VAL A 349 -3.14 12.57 3.81
CA VAL A 349 -2.64 12.82 2.46
C VAL A 349 -1.55 13.87 2.51
N ASN A 350 -0.74 13.94 1.46
CA ASN A 350 0.29 14.94 1.26
C ASN A 350 -0.30 16.15 0.53
N LYS A 351 0.46 17.25 0.52
CA LYS A 351 0.00 18.49 -0.09
C LYS A 351 -0.05 18.42 -1.63
N ASP A 352 1.00 17.91 -2.26
CA ASP A 352 1.20 18.01 -3.71
C ASP A 352 1.22 16.59 -4.33
N GLU A 353 0.12 15.84 -4.10
CA GLU A 353 -0.03 14.41 -4.45
C GLU A 353 0.07 14.13 -5.95
N GLY A 354 -0.41 15.04 -6.80
CA GLY A 354 -0.50 14.84 -8.24
C GLY A 354 0.85 15.00 -8.97
N THR A 355 1.74 15.84 -8.44
CA THR A 355 3.02 16.21 -9.06
C THR A 355 3.88 15.02 -9.49
N ALA A 356 3.90 13.95 -8.67
CA ALA A 356 4.69 12.75 -8.91
C ALA A 356 4.33 12.06 -10.23
N PHE A 357 3.08 12.15 -10.66
CA PHE A 357 2.58 11.47 -11.86
C PHE A 357 2.75 12.32 -13.13
N LEU A 358 2.83 13.65 -13.01
CA LEU A 358 2.87 14.56 -14.16
C LEU A 358 4.13 14.37 -15.01
N VAL A 359 5.28 14.13 -14.38
CA VAL A 359 6.56 13.94 -15.09
C VAL A 359 6.65 12.65 -15.90
N TYR A 360 5.68 11.74 -15.77
CA TYR A 360 5.64 10.44 -16.47
C TYR A 360 4.84 10.47 -17.79
N GLY A 361 4.42 11.65 -18.25
CA GLY A 361 3.82 11.78 -19.58
C GLY A 361 3.00 13.03 -19.84
N ALA A 362 2.68 13.82 -18.81
CA ALA A 362 1.88 15.02 -19.00
C ALA A 362 2.63 16.05 -19.88
N PRO A 363 1.96 16.66 -20.88
CA PRO A 363 2.59 17.64 -21.76
C PRO A 363 3.17 18.83 -20.98
N GLY A 364 4.43 19.19 -21.28
CA GLY A 364 5.09 20.35 -20.68
C GLY A 364 5.77 20.11 -19.33
N PHE A 365 5.58 18.93 -18.72
CA PHE A 365 6.20 18.58 -17.44
C PHE A 365 7.56 17.89 -17.62
N SER A 366 8.52 18.27 -16.78
CA SER A 366 9.84 17.66 -16.71
C SER A 366 10.44 17.81 -15.32
N LYS A 367 11.22 16.81 -14.90
CA LYS A 367 11.99 16.87 -13.67
C LYS A 367 13.16 17.86 -13.72
N ASP A 368 13.57 18.28 -14.93
CA ASP A 368 14.78 19.08 -15.16
C ASP A 368 14.49 20.57 -15.42
N ASN A 369 13.23 21.02 -15.27
CA ASN A 369 12.83 22.42 -15.40
C ASN A 369 11.69 22.76 -14.43
N ASP A 370 11.24 24.02 -14.45
CA ASP A 370 10.16 24.51 -13.57
C ASP A 370 8.75 24.06 -13.97
N SER A 371 8.62 23.31 -15.07
CA SER A 371 7.37 22.79 -15.64
C SER A 371 6.28 23.84 -15.78
N ILE A 372 6.64 25.04 -16.23
CA ILE A 372 5.67 26.09 -16.55
C ILE A 372 4.93 25.69 -17.83
N ILE A 373 3.64 25.41 -17.70
CA ILE A 373 2.80 24.94 -18.80
C ILE A 373 1.80 26.02 -19.26
N THR A 374 1.38 25.92 -20.52
CA THR A 374 0.36 26.81 -21.10
C THR A 374 -1.05 26.27 -20.86
N ARG A 375 -2.08 27.09 -21.13
CA ARG A 375 -3.48 26.63 -21.17
C ARG A 375 -3.67 25.43 -22.10
N LYS A 376 -2.98 25.43 -23.24
CA LYS A 376 -3.08 24.36 -24.24
C LYS A 376 -2.50 23.06 -23.67
N ASP A 377 -1.34 23.13 -23.03
CA ASP A 377 -0.71 21.97 -22.40
C ASP A 377 -1.60 21.40 -21.29
N PHE A 378 -2.24 22.26 -20.49
CA PHE A 378 -3.23 21.86 -19.49
C PHE A 378 -4.44 21.13 -20.11
N GLN A 379 -5.02 21.67 -21.20
CA GLN A 379 -6.15 21.03 -21.90
C GLN A 379 -5.75 19.67 -22.51
N GLU A 380 -4.56 19.55 -23.12
CA GLU A 380 -4.05 18.28 -23.63
C GLU A 380 -3.75 17.29 -22.48
N GLY A 381 -3.24 17.78 -21.35
CA GLY A 381 -3.08 17.00 -20.12
C GLY A 381 -4.42 16.44 -19.61
N LEU A 382 -5.47 17.27 -19.54
CA LEU A 382 -6.81 16.81 -19.19
C LEU A 382 -7.36 15.79 -20.20
N LYS A 383 -7.10 15.96 -21.49
CA LYS A 383 -7.53 15.02 -22.52
C LYS A 383 -6.82 13.67 -22.41
N MET A 384 -5.51 13.68 -22.14
CA MET A 384 -4.71 12.48 -21.91
C MET A 384 -5.19 11.74 -20.66
N TYR A 385 -5.44 12.46 -19.57
CA TYR A 385 -5.80 11.86 -18.29
C TYR A 385 -7.28 11.42 -18.21
N PHE A 386 -8.17 12.18 -18.85
CA PHE A 386 -9.61 11.90 -18.94
C PHE A 386 -10.04 11.63 -20.40
N PRO A 387 -9.54 10.54 -21.04
CA PRO A 387 -9.80 10.28 -22.46
C PRO A 387 -11.28 9.96 -22.74
N GLY A 388 -11.96 9.29 -21.81
CA GLY A 388 -13.39 8.92 -21.90
C GLY A 388 -14.36 10.03 -21.45
N VAL A 389 -13.86 11.17 -20.96
CA VAL A 389 -14.72 12.27 -20.50
C VAL A 389 -15.04 13.19 -21.69
N SER A 390 -16.30 13.65 -21.76
CA SER A 390 -16.76 14.58 -22.77
C SER A 390 -15.99 15.91 -22.75
N GLU A 391 -16.01 16.65 -23.86
CA GLU A 391 -15.41 17.98 -23.91
C GLU A 391 -15.99 18.92 -22.85
N PHE A 392 -17.31 18.90 -22.65
CA PHE A 392 -17.98 19.65 -21.59
C PHE A 392 -17.49 19.24 -20.19
N GLY A 393 -17.30 17.95 -19.95
CA GLY A 393 -16.72 17.45 -18.69
C GLY A 393 -15.33 18.01 -18.43
N ARG A 394 -14.45 18.00 -19.44
CA ARG A 394 -13.09 18.56 -19.33
C ARG A 394 -13.08 20.07 -19.17
N GLU A 395 -13.93 20.81 -19.89
CA GLU A 395 -14.08 22.25 -19.70
C GLU A 395 -14.63 22.60 -18.31
N SER A 396 -15.47 21.75 -17.72
CA SER A 396 -15.93 21.96 -16.34
C SER A 396 -14.81 21.84 -15.31
N ILE A 397 -13.82 20.96 -15.55
CA ILE A 397 -12.62 20.83 -14.72
C ILE A 397 -11.75 22.08 -14.88
N LEU A 398 -11.47 22.49 -16.12
CA LEU A 398 -10.69 23.69 -16.42
C LEU A 398 -11.28 24.93 -15.76
N PHE A 399 -12.59 25.13 -15.92
CA PHE A 399 -13.31 26.26 -15.34
C PHE A 399 -13.23 26.29 -13.81
N TYR A 400 -13.27 25.11 -13.18
CA TYR A 400 -13.28 25.02 -11.73
C TYR A 400 -11.89 25.26 -11.11
N TYR A 401 -10.83 24.72 -11.72
CA TYR A 401 -9.47 24.76 -11.16
C TYR A 401 -8.65 25.98 -11.58
N VAL A 402 -8.97 26.61 -12.73
CA VAL A 402 -8.21 27.76 -13.23
C VAL A 402 -9.01 29.04 -12.96
N ASP A 403 -8.57 29.83 -11.98
CA ASP A 403 -9.09 31.18 -11.81
C ASP A 403 -8.65 32.07 -12.98
N LEU A 404 -9.61 32.45 -13.81
CA LEU A 404 -9.37 33.30 -14.98
C LEU A 404 -9.06 34.76 -14.61
N LEU A 405 -9.28 35.16 -13.36
CA LEU A 405 -9.00 36.52 -12.88
C LEU A 405 -7.53 36.71 -12.47
N ASP A 406 -6.80 35.63 -12.24
CA ASP A 406 -5.38 35.61 -11.88
C ASP A 406 -4.51 35.26 -13.09
N ASP A 407 -4.46 36.16 -14.09
CA ASP A 407 -3.73 35.92 -15.35
C ASP A 407 -2.22 36.21 -15.29
N GLN A 408 -1.69 36.61 -14.12
CA GLN A 408 -0.31 37.06 -13.97
C GLN A 408 0.66 35.98 -13.48
N ARG A 409 0.17 34.88 -12.88
CA ARG A 409 1.02 33.78 -12.40
C ARG A 409 1.31 32.76 -13.50
N ALA A 410 2.59 32.54 -13.79
CA ALA A 410 3.03 31.60 -14.83
C ALA A 410 2.75 30.14 -14.43
N GLU A 411 2.84 29.85 -13.13
CA GLU A 411 2.69 28.54 -12.52
C GLU A 411 1.23 28.05 -12.39
N LYS A 412 0.25 28.92 -12.61
CA LYS A 412 -1.16 28.62 -12.28
C LYS A 412 -1.70 27.34 -12.91
N TYR A 413 -1.34 27.05 -14.16
CA TYR A 413 -1.81 25.84 -14.86
C TYR A 413 -1.06 24.60 -14.37
N ARG A 414 0.23 24.75 -14.02
CA ARG A 414 1.04 23.67 -13.45
C ARG A 414 0.45 23.23 -12.11
N ASP A 415 0.25 24.19 -11.20
CA ASP A 415 -0.27 23.95 -9.87
C ASP A 415 -1.72 23.44 -9.93
N ALA A 416 -2.55 24.01 -10.82
CA ALA A 416 -3.90 23.51 -11.04
C ALA A 416 -3.92 22.05 -11.55
N MET A 417 -2.95 21.64 -12.37
CA MET A 417 -2.90 20.25 -12.87
C MET A 417 -2.48 19.27 -11.77
N ASP A 418 -1.58 19.68 -10.88
CA ASP A 418 -1.29 18.95 -9.65
C ASP A 418 -2.55 18.78 -8.80
N ASP A 419 -3.24 19.87 -8.48
CA ASP A 419 -4.45 19.84 -7.66
C ASP A 419 -5.55 18.96 -8.29
N VAL A 420 -5.75 19.02 -9.62
CA VAL A 420 -6.71 18.16 -10.33
C VAL A 420 -6.39 16.68 -10.11
N LEU A 421 -5.13 16.27 -10.30
CA LEU A 421 -4.72 14.87 -10.14
C LEU A 421 -4.75 14.45 -8.68
N GLY A 422 -4.20 15.25 -7.78
CA GLY A 422 -4.14 14.97 -6.34
C GLY A 422 -5.55 14.87 -5.73
N ASP A 423 -6.43 15.83 -6.04
CA ASP A 423 -7.79 15.85 -5.53
C ASP A 423 -8.63 14.67 -6.00
N TYR A 424 -8.63 14.43 -7.32
CA TYR A 424 -9.45 13.37 -7.91
C TYR A 424 -9.02 11.97 -7.45
N ASN A 425 -7.71 11.72 -7.35
CA ASN A 425 -7.19 10.38 -7.10
C ASN A 425 -6.96 10.06 -5.62
N ILE A 426 -6.61 11.05 -4.80
CA ILE A 426 -6.06 10.80 -3.47
C ILE A 426 -6.84 11.57 -2.40
N ILE A 427 -6.84 12.90 -2.44
CA ILE A 427 -7.35 13.77 -1.36
C ILE A 427 -8.86 13.58 -1.16
N CYS A 428 -9.65 13.73 -2.22
CA CYS A 428 -11.10 13.67 -2.10
C CYS A 428 -11.62 12.25 -1.79
N PRO A 429 -11.11 11.17 -2.42
CA PRO A 429 -11.44 9.82 -2.01
C PRO A 429 -11.13 9.52 -0.55
N ALA A 430 -9.94 9.92 -0.05
CA ALA A 430 -9.55 9.71 1.35
C ALA A 430 -10.46 10.47 2.33
N LEU A 431 -10.84 11.72 2.00
CA LEU A 431 -11.78 12.49 2.79
C LEU A 431 -13.18 11.86 2.81
N GLU A 432 -13.70 11.41 1.65
CA GLU A 432 -15.00 10.75 1.57
C GLU A 432 -15.03 9.42 2.33
N PHE A 433 -13.97 8.60 2.21
CA PHE A 433 -13.80 7.39 2.99
C PHE A 433 -13.90 7.70 4.49
N THR A 434 -13.14 8.70 4.95
CA THR A 434 -13.09 9.11 6.36
C THR A 434 -14.45 9.62 6.85
N LYS A 435 -15.15 10.43 6.04
CA LYS A 435 -16.50 10.90 6.34
C LYS A 435 -17.45 9.74 6.55
N LYS A 436 -17.58 8.85 5.55
CA LYS A 436 -18.50 7.69 5.60
C LYS A 436 -18.18 6.75 6.75
N PHE A 437 -16.89 6.52 7.03
CA PHE A 437 -16.46 5.69 8.14
C PHE A 437 -16.82 6.31 9.51
N SER A 438 -16.65 7.64 9.65
CA SER A 438 -16.96 8.39 10.88
C SER A 438 -18.46 8.55 11.15
N GLU A 439 -19.29 8.69 10.10
CA GLU A 439 -20.76 8.80 10.19
C GLU A 439 -21.36 7.60 10.93
N LEU A 440 -20.72 6.43 10.85
CA LEU A 440 -21.15 5.19 11.46
C LEU A 440 -20.58 4.96 12.87
N GLY A 441 -20.15 6.02 13.55
CA GLY A 441 -19.79 6.03 14.97
C GLY A 441 -18.36 5.59 15.30
N ASN A 442 -17.49 5.43 14.30
CA ASN A 442 -16.09 5.05 14.51
C ASN A 442 -15.21 6.28 14.70
N ASN A 443 -14.17 6.17 15.54
CA ASN A 443 -13.18 7.24 15.69
C ASN A 443 -12.23 7.26 14.49
N ALA A 444 -12.17 8.39 13.80
CA ALA A 444 -11.23 8.66 12.74
C ALA A 444 -10.33 9.84 13.11
N PHE A 445 -9.10 9.84 12.63
CA PHE A 445 -8.16 10.95 12.72
C PHE A 445 -7.64 11.25 11.34
N PHE A 446 -7.57 12.52 10.96
CA PHE A 446 -7.08 12.94 9.64
C PHE A 446 -5.83 13.82 9.78
N TYR A 447 -4.80 13.56 8.98
CA TYR A 447 -3.65 14.45 8.84
C TYR A 447 -3.54 15.04 7.43
N TYR A 448 -2.86 16.17 7.34
CA TYR A 448 -2.38 16.75 6.09
C TYR A 448 -0.89 17.00 6.20
N PHE A 449 -0.08 16.30 5.41
CA PHE A 449 1.38 16.37 5.47
C PHE A 449 1.87 17.45 4.50
N GLU A 450 2.54 18.46 5.04
CA GLU A 450 2.91 19.69 4.32
C GLU A 450 4.41 19.97 4.36
N HIS A 451 5.23 18.97 4.72
CA HIS A 451 6.67 19.14 4.82
C HIS A 451 7.40 18.54 3.63
N ARG A 452 8.09 19.40 2.87
CA ARG A 452 9.00 18.96 1.81
C ARG A 452 10.34 18.56 2.43
N SER A 453 10.74 17.31 2.21
CA SER A 453 12.03 16.79 2.67
C SER A 453 13.20 17.61 2.13
N SER A 454 14.15 17.96 3.00
CA SER A 454 15.38 18.65 2.64
C SER A 454 16.30 17.81 1.75
N GLN A 455 16.07 16.50 1.71
CA GLN A 455 16.82 15.53 0.89
C GLN A 455 16.05 15.11 -0.36
N LEU A 456 14.88 15.71 -0.65
CA LEU A 456 14.06 15.37 -1.81
C LEU A 456 14.84 15.66 -3.11
N PRO A 457 15.17 14.64 -3.94
CA PRO A 457 15.98 14.85 -5.14
C PRO A 457 15.20 15.45 -6.32
N TRP A 458 13.87 15.51 -6.22
CA TRP A 458 12.97 16.08 -7.22
C TRP A 458 12.98 17.62 -7.19
N PRO A 459 12.67 18.32 -8.29
CA PRO A 459 12.66 19.78 -8.36
C PRO A 459 11.65 20.43 -7.40
N GLU A 460 11.88 21.71 -7.07
CA GLU A 460 11.09 22.47 -6.09
C GLU A 460 9.60 22.55 -6.42
N TRP A 461 9.26 22.66 -7.71
CA TRP A 461 7.87 22.76 -8.15
C TRP A 461 7.02 21.55 -7.79
N MET A 462 7.64 20.38 -7.56
CA MET A 462 6.92 19.15 -7.19
C MET A 462 6.48 19.14 -5.71
N GLY A 463 6.84 20.15 -4.93
CA GLY A 463 6.30 20.34 -3.57
C GLY A 463 6.53 19.15 -2.64
N VAL A 464 5.47 18.74 -1.94
CA VAL A 464 5.37 17.63 -0.99
C VAL A 464 4.70 16.45 -1.68
N MET A 465 5.52 15.72 -2.42
CA MET A 465 5.10 14.65 -3.33
C MET A 465 4.45 13.45 -2.63
N HIS A 466 3.66 12.70 -3.40
CA HIS A 466 3.16 11.37 -3.06
C HIS A 466 4.27 10.43 -2.53
N GLY A 467 4.02 9.75 -1.41
CA GLY A 467 4.92 8.76 -0.80
C GLY A 467 6.11 9.30 -0.01
N TYR A 468 6.37 10.62 0.00
CA TYR A 468 7.53 11.19 0.71
C TYR A 468 7.31 11.46 2.21
N GLU A 469 6.12 11.19 2.74
CA GLU A 469 5.88 11.14 4.19
C GLU A 469 6.36 9.81 4.81
N ILE A 470 6.52 8.76 3.99
CA ILE A 470 6.93 7.41 4.42
C ILE A 470 8.25 7.46 5.19
N GLU A 471 9.27 8.17 4.69
CA GLU A 471 10.59 8.23 5.31
C GLU A 471 10.52 8.83 6.74
N PHE A 472 9.59 9.76 6.97
CA PHE A 472 9.32 10.32 8.29
C PHE A 472 8.59 9.34 9.21
N VAL A 473 7.64 8.56 8.67
CA VAL A 473 6.90 7.51 9.41
C VAL A 473 7.83 6.38 9.84
N PHE A 474 8.76 5.97 8.99
CA PHE A 474 9.71 4.89 9.27
C PHE A 474 10.94 5.34 10.07
N GLY A 475 11.16 6.65 10.22
CA GLY A 475 12.23 7.17 11.08
C GLY A 475 13.57 7.36 10.39
N LEU A 476 13.62 7.46 9.06
CA LEU A 476 14.87 7.71 8.33
C LEU A 476 15.58 9.00 8.76
N PRO A 477 14.89 10.12 9.08
CA PRO A 477 15.54 11.32 9.61
C PRO A 477 16.31 11.13 10.93
N LEU A 478 16.14 10.01 11.62
CA LEU A 478 16.92 9.68 12.82
C LEU A 478 18.30 9.10 12.48
N GLU A 479 18.53 8.68 11.23
CA GLU A 479 19.83 8.22 10.76
C GLU A 479 20.77 9.41 10.58
N ARG A 480 21.76 9.52 11.46
CA ARG A 480 22.70 10.65 11.50
C ARG A 480 23.50 10.83 10.21
N ARG A 481 23.68 9.76 9.43
CA ARG A 481 24.44 9.77 8.17
C ARG A 481 23.60 10.17 6.95
N ALA A 482 22.29 10.33 7.10
CA ALA A 482 21.38 10.62 6.00
C ALA A 482 21.13 12.13 5.77
N ASN A 483 21.90 13.00 6.42
CA ASN A 483 21.94 14.46 6.21
C ASN A 483 20.60 15.23 6.37
N TYR A 484 19.59 14.66 7.01
CA TYR A 484 18.37 15.38 7.39
C TYR A 484 18.64 16.50 8.39
N THR A 485 17.79 17.52 8.38
CA THR A 485 17.85 18.62 9.33
C THR A 485 17.40 18.19 10.73
N LYS A 486 17.79 18.96 11.75
CA LYS A 486 17.34 18.69 13.13
C LYS A 486 15.82 18.81 13.28
N ALA A 487 15.20 19.73 12.55
CA ALA A 487 13.76 19.92 12.54
C ALA A 487 13.03 18.68 11.98
N GLU A 488 13.58 18.06 10.93
CA GLU A 488 13.05 16.83 10.34
C GLU A 488 13.20 15.62 11.28
N GLU A 489 14.31 15.53 12.01
CA GLU A 489 14.45 14.52 13.06
C GLU A 489 13.35 14.67 14.13
N ILE A 490 13.05 15.91 14.56
CA ILE A 490 12.00 16.19 15.55
C ILE A 490 10.62 15.84 14.99
N LEU A 491 10.33 16.25 13.75
CA LEU A 491 9.08 15.93 13.04
C LEU A 491 8.90 14.42 12.93
N SER A 492 9.90 13.70 12.45
CA SER A 492 9.85 12.25 12.30
C SER A 492 9.63 11.54 13.64
N ARG A 493 10.31 11.95 14.72
CA ARG A 493 10.05 11.42 16.07
C ARG A 493 8.60 11.64 16.51
N SER A 494 8.02 12.80 16.20
CA SER A 494 6.62 13.12 16.51
C SER A 494 5.66 12.22 15.72
N ILE A 495 5.89 12.07 14.42
CA ILE A 495 5.09 11.21 13.53
C ILE A 495 5.15 9.75 13.99
N MET A 496 6.35 9.20 14.20
CA MET A 496 6.53 7.83 14.72
C MET A 496 5.76 7.64 16.03
N LYS A 497 5.77 8.66 16.91
CA LYS A 497 5.06 8.63 18.18
C LYS A 497 3.55 8.57 17.99
N TYR A 498 3.00 9.42 17.12
CA TYR A 498 1.58 9.44 16.79
C TYR A 498 1.12 8.09 16.22
N TRP A 499 1.86 7.54 15.25
CA TRP A 499 1.52 6.26 14.62
C TRP A 499 1.55 5.11 15.63
N ALA A 500 2.58 5.04 16.47
CA ALA A 500 2.69 3.98 17.46
C ALA A 500 1.68 4.13 18.60
N ASN A 501 1.37 5.36 19.04
CA ASN A 501 0.31 5.60 20.03
C ASN A 501 -1.06 5.21 19.48
N PHE A 502 -1.36 5.59 18.23
CA PHE A 502 -2.57 5.17 17.57
C PHE A 502 -2.66 3.64 17.48
N ALA A 503 -1.56 2.96 17.11
CA ALA A 503 -1.53 1.51 17.04
C ALA A 503 -1.82 0.84 18.41
N ARG A 504 -1.27 1.39 19.50
CA ARG A 504 -1.45 0.87 20.87
C ARG A 504 -2.84 1.17 21.43
N TYR A 505 -3.30 2.41 21.30
CA TYR A 505 -4.41 2.97 22.09
C TYR A 505 -5.63 3.35 21.25
N GLY A 506 -5.51 3.39 19.92
CA GLY A 506 -6.55 3.91 19.04
C GLY A 506 -6.69 5.43 19.07
N ASN A 507 -5.68 6.14 19.57
CA ASN A 507 -5.60 7.59 19.61
C ASN A 507 -4.13 8.03 19.41
N PRO A 508 -3.82 8.89 18.42
CA PRO A 508 -2.45 9.32 18.14
C PRO A 508 -1.80 10.08 19.31
N ASP A 509 -2.55 10.84 20.11
CA ASP A 509 -2.00 11.54 21.29
C ASP A 509 -1.62 10.58 22.43
N GLY A 510 -2.07 9.32 22.37
CA GLY A 510 -1.92 8.34 23.43
C GLY A 510 -2.58 8.82 24.73
N ASN A 511 -1.81 8.83 25.82
CA ASN A 511 -2.27 9.22 27.16
C ASN A 511 -1.74 10.59 27.62
N GLN A 512 -1.07 11.36 26.75
CA GLN A 512 -0.45 12.63 27.12
C GLN A 512 -1.40 13.82 26.85
N ASN A 513 -1.39 14.81 27.76
CA ASN A 513 -2.26 15.99 27.72
C ASN A 513 -1.52 17.30 27.36
N ASN A 514 -0.22 17.27 27.02
CA ASN A 514 0.63 18.47 27.01
C ASN A 514 0.98 19.03 25.61
N SER A 515 0.42 18.51 24.51
CA SER A 515 0.63 18.98 23.13
C SER A 515 -0.67 19.44 22.47
N THR A 516 -0.58 20.09 21.29
CA THR A 516 -1.74 20.31 20.42
C THR A 516 -2.46 18.98 20.23
N ARG A 517 -3.69 18.89 20.76
CA ARG A 517 -4.49 17.68 20.73
C ARG A 517 -4.90 17.39 19.29
N TRP A 518 -4.67 16.16 18.82
CA TRP A 518 -5.17 15.72 17.53
C TRP A 518 -6.69 15.44 17.65
N PRO A 519 -7.55 16.26 17.03
CA PRO A 519 -8.99 16.08 17.14
C PRO A 519 -9.44 14.85 16.34
N ALA A 520 -10.48 14.18 16.84
CA ALA A 520 -11.18 13.18 16.04
C ALA A 520 -11.89 13.88 14.87
N PHE A 521 -11.74 13.33 13.67
CA PHE A 521 -12.46 13.74 12.48
C PHE A 521 -13.94 13.32 12.62
N LYS A 522 -14.85 14.29 12.53
CA LYS A 522 -16.28 14.04 12.45
C LYS A 522 -16.83 14.65 11.18
N ASN A 523 -17.91 14.08 10.66
CA ASN A 523 -18.57 14.58 9.46
C ASN A 523 -19.00 16.07 9.56
N THR A 524 -19.28 16.56 10.76
CA THR A 524 -19.74 17.95 10.97
C THR A 524 -18.62 18.98 10.93
N ASP A 525 -17.54 18.76 11.66
CA ASP A 525 -16.44 19.73 11.80
C ASP A 525 -15.23 19.42 10.91
N GLN A 526 -15.08 18.17 10.46
CA GLN A 526 -14.06 17.70 9.52
C GLN A 526 -12.65 18.21 9.87
N LYS A 527 -12.33 18.17 11.17
CA LYS A 527 -11.04 18.66 11.66
C LYS A 527 -9.91 17.71 11.30
N TYR A 528 -8.77 18.27 10.96
CA TYR A 528 -7.52 17.55 10.67
C TYR A 528 -6.33 18.28 11.28
N LEU A 529 -5.22 17.56 11.45
CA LEU A 529 -3.96 18.09 11.96
C LEU A 529 -2.97 18.25 10.80
N THR A 530 -2.31 19.40 10.71
CA THR A 530 -1.19 19.57 9.78
C THR A 530 0.10 19.03 10.37
N LEU A 531 0.89 18.35 9.54
CA LEU A 531 2.17 17.78 9.90
C LEU A 531 3.27 18.46 9.09
N ASN A 532 4.06 19.29 9.76
CA ASN A 532 5.24 19.93 9.21
C ASN A 532 6.25 20.28 10.31
N THR A 533 7.40 20.87 9.96
CA THR A 533 8.44 21.23 10.94
C THR A 533 8.07 22.43 11.83
N GLU A 534 7.01 23.16 11.52
CA GLU A 534 6.45 24.16 12.42
C GLU A 534 5.56 23.49 13.48
N SER A 535 4.95 24.30 14.35
CA SER A 535 3.99 23.80 15.33
C SER A 535 2.75 23.21 14.63
N PRO A 536 2.34 21.97 14.95
CA PRO A 536 1.13 21.37 14.39
C PRO A 536 -0.11 22.24 14.65
N ARG A 537 -0.92 22.45 13.62
CA ARG A 537 -2.14 23.26 13.69
C ARG A 537 -3.36 22.43 13.31
N VAL A 538 -4.49 22.78 13.92
CA VAL A 538 -5.79 22.16 13.62
C VAL A 538 -6.54 23.06 12.64
N TYR A 539 -6.88 22.48 11.50
CA TYR A 539 -7.74 23.10 10.49
C TYR A 539 -8.99 22.26 10.30
N ALA A 540 -9.89 22.72 9.44
CA ALA A 540 -11.16 22.07 9.15
C ALA A 540 -11.46 22.14 7.66
N LYS A 541 -12.17 21.14 7.14
CA LYS A 541 -12.72 21.15 5.79
C LYS A 541 -11.64 21.29 4.68
N LEU A 542 -10.60 20.45 4.76
CA LEU A 542 -9.56 20.33 3.73
C LEU A 542 -10.22 20.20 2.35
N HIS A 543 -9.81 21.06 1.40
CA HIS A 543 -10.20 21.04 -0.01
C HIS A 543 -11.72 20.90 -0.23
N ALA A 544 -12.52 21.47 0.67
CA ALA A 544 -13.96 21.19 0.70
C ALA A 544 -14.73 21.68 -0.53
N GLN A 545 -14.26 22.71 -1.23
CA GLN A 545 -14.90 23.12 -2.47
C GLN A 545 -14.55 22.13 -3.60
N GLN A 546 -13.26 21.82 -3.75
CA GLN A 546 -12.72 20.91 -4.76
C GLN A 546 -13.36 19.53 -4.64
N CYS A 547 -13.41 19.00 -3.43
CA CYS A 547 -14.04 17.71 -3.21
C CYS A 547 -15.56 17.73 -3.43
N ARG A 548 -16.25 18.86 -3.26
CA ARG A 548 -17.67 18.96 -3.65
C ARG A 548 -17.84 18.94 -5.17
N PHE A 549 -16.92 19.56 -5.91
CA PHE A 549 -16.90 19.44 -7.37
C PHE A 549 -16.78 17.96 -7.78
N TRP A 550 -15.77 17.24 -7.30
CA TRP A 550 -15.55 15.84 -7.68
C TRP A 550 -16.60 14.86 -7.17
N THR A 551 -17.19 15.08 -6.00
CA THR A 551 -18.11 14.10 -5.38
C THR A 551 -19.57 14.34 -5.71
N LEU A 552 -19.97 15.58 -6.04
CA LEU A 552 -21.38 15.94 -6.25
C LEU A 552 -21.69 16.44 -7.67
N PHE A 553 -20.78 17.19 -8.29
CA PHE A 553 -21.03 17.83 -9.58
C PHE A 553 -20.49 16.99 -10.73
N PHE A 554 -19.21 16.64 -10.71
CA PHE A 554 -18.54 15.91 -11.79
C PHE A 554 -19.24 14.58 -12.15
N PRO A 555 -19.70 13.74 -11.20
CA PRO A 555 -20.41 12.51 -11.53
C PRO A 555 -21.72 12.77 -12.30
N LYS A 556 -22.43 13.86 -11.99
CA LYS A 556 -23.65 14.26 -12.72
C LYS A 556 -23.32 14.76 -14.12
N VAL A 557 -22.18 15.43 -14.29
CA VAL A 557 -21.71 15.83 -15.62
C VAL A 557 -21.44 14.60 -16.48
N LEU A 558 -20.80 13.56 -15.91
CA LEU A 558 -20.61 12.29 -16.60
C LEU A 558 -21.94 11.62 -16.96
N GLU A 559 -22.91 11.60 -16.04
CA GLU A 559 -24.24 11.03 -16.29
C GLU A 559 -25.00 11.79 -17.41
N MET A 560 -24.98 13.13 -17.38
CA MET A 560 -25.70 13.97 -18.35
C MET A 560 -25.05 14.02 -19.73
N THR A 561 -23.73 13.80 -19.81
CA THR A 561 -22.97 13.83 -21.07
C THR A 561 -22.54 12.45 -21.54
N GLY A 562 -22.89 11.41 -20.78
CA GLY A 562 -22.60 10.02 -21.07
C GLY A 562 -23.31 9.56 -22.35
N ASN A 563 -22.68 8.60 -23.04
CA ASN A 563 -23.24 8.05 -24.25
C ASN A 563 -24.43 7.13 -23.89
N ILE A 564 -25.59 7.35 -24.51
CA ILE A 564 -26.86 6.67 -24.15
C ILE A 564 -26.71 5.12 -24.17
N ASP A 565 -25.88 4.58 -25.07
CA ASP A 565 -25.61 3.14 -25.19
C ASP A 565 -24.86 2.54 -23.98
N GLU A 566 -24.08 3.34 -23.25
CA GLU A 566 -23.37 2.93 -22.04
C GLU A 566 -24.29 2.97 -20.82
N ALA A 567 -25.08 4.03 -20.69
CA ALA A 567 -26.14 4.12 -19.69
C ALA A 567 -27.17 2.96 -19.84
N GLU A 568 -27.49 2.57 -21.08
CA GLU A 568 -28.34 1.40 -21.33
C GLU A 568 -27.65 0.08 -20.90
N ARG A 569 -26.34 -0.06 -21.10
CA ARG A 569 -25.58 -1.23 -20.63
C ARG A 569 -25.53 -1.31 -19.10
N GLU A 570 -25.25 -0.21 -18.42
CA GLU A 570 -25.25 -0.15 -16.96
C GLU A 570 -26.64 -0.44 -16.38
N TRP A 571 -27.69 0.12 -17.00
CA TRP A 571 -29.07 -0.20 -16.64
C TRP A 571 -29.36 -1.69 -16.82
N ARG A 572 -28.96 -2.30 -17.94
CA ARG A 572 -29.10 -3.75 -18.17
C ARG A 572 -28.36 -4.56 -17.10
N ALA A 573 -27.13 -4.19 -16.77
CA ALA A 573 -26.36 -4.86 -15.70
C ALA A 573 -27.01 -4.71 -14.32
N GLY A 574 -27.52 -3.51 -14.00
CA GLY A 574 -28.31 -3.25 -12.80
C GLY A 574 -29.60 -4.08 -12.75
N PHE A 575 -30.29 -4.19 -13.89
CA PHE A 575 -31.48 -5.01 -14.04
C PHE A 575 -31.19 -6.50 -13.85
N TYR A 576 -30.08 -7.02 -14.41
CA TYR A 576 -29.68 -8.41 -14.18
C TYR A 576 -29.35 -8.70 -12.71
N ARG A 577 -28.64 -7.78 -12.03
CA ARG A 577 -28.40 -7.90 -10.58
C ARG A 577 -29.70 -7.92 -9.78
N TRP A 578 -30.61 -7.00 -10.09
CA TRP A 578 -31.92 -6.95 -9.46
C TRP A 578 -32.73 -8.22 -9.74
N ASN A 579 -32.73 -8.72 -10.97
CA ASN A 579 -33.45 -9.92 -11.35
C ASN A 579 -32.92 -11.17 -10.62
N ASN A 580 -31.59 -11.31 -10.51
CA ASN A 580 -30.98 -12.39 -9.75
C ASN A 580 -31.34 -12.29 -8.26
N TYR A 581 -31.28 -11.09 -7.69
CA TYR A 581 -31.74 -10.83 -6.32
C TYR A 581 -33.21 -11.22 -6.12
N MET A 582 -34.08 -10.88 -7.06
CA MET A 582 -35.50 -11.25 -7.02
C MET A 582 -35.73 -12.75 -7.14
N MET A 583 -34.89 -13.47 -7.89
CA MET A 583 -34.94 -14.92 -7.96
C MET A 583 -34.51 -15.58 -6.65
N ASP A 584 -33.44 -15.09 -6.02
CA ASP A 584 -33.03 -15.54 -4.70
C ASP A 584 -34.09 -15.24 -3.64
N TRP A 585 -34.67 -14.04 -3.68
CA TRP A 585 -35.77 -13.67 -2.78
C TRP A 585 -36.98 -14.59 -2.98
N LYS A 586 -37.35 -14.88 -4.23
CA LYS A 586 -38.45 -15.82 -4.56
C LYS A 586 -38.15 -17.23 -4.02
N ASN A 587 -36.92 -17.71 -4.16
CA ASN A 587 -36.52 -19.01 -3.63
C ASN A 587 -36.63 -19.04 -2.10
N GLN A 588 -36.12 -18.01 -1.41
CA GLN A 588 -36.25 -17.88 0.04
C GLN A 588 -37.71 -17.78 0.50
N PHE A 589 -38.56 -17.06 -0.25
CA PHE A 589 -39.98 -16.95 0.04
C PHE A 589 -40.69 -18.29 -0.11
N ASN A 590 -40.38 -19.06 -1.16
CA ASN A 590 -40.93 -20.41 -1.36
C ASN A 590 -40.48 -21.40 -0.27
N ASP A 591 -39.23 -21.30 0.18
CA ASP A 591 -38.71 -22.06 1.32
C ASP A 591 -39.41 -21.67 2.63
N TYR A 592 -39.76 -20.39 2.81
CA TYR A 592 -40.51 -19.93 3.96
C TYR A 592 -41.96 -20.43 3.95
N THR A 593 -42.66 -20.36 2.81
CA THR A 593 -44.04 -20.82 2.69
C THR A 593 -44.17 -22.33 2.84
N SER A 594 -43.27 -23.11 2.22
CA SER A 594 -43.24 -24.58 2.37
C SER A 594 -42.98 -25.02 3.81
N LYS A 595 -42.09 -24.32 4.55
CA LYS A 595 -41.89 -24.58 5.98
C LYS A 595 -43.11 -24.21 6.83
N LYS A 596 -43.83 -23.15 6.48
CA LYS A 596 -45.07 -22.73 7.16
C LYS A 596 -46.20 -23.73 6.97
N GLU A 597 -46.32 -24.34 5.79
CA GLU A 597 -47.26 -25.44 5.53
C GLU A 597 -46.91 -26.71 6.33
N SER A 598 -45.62 -26.99 6.55
CA SER A 598 -45.21 -28.12 7.41
C SER A 598 -45.51 -27.93 8.91
N CYS A 599 -45.58 -26.67 9.38
CA CYS A 599 -45.92 -26.36 10.77
C CYS A 599 -47.43 -26.20 11.03
N ALA A 600 -48.26 -26.14 9.99
CA ALA A 600 -49.72 -26.08 10.11
C ALA A 600 -50.39 -27.48 10.17
N GLY A 601 -49.58 -28.54 10.11
CA GLY A 601 -50.01 -29.95 10.22
C GLY A 601 -49.61 -30.65 11.52
N LEU A 602 -49.23 -29.90 12.56
CA LEU A 602 -49.00 -30.40 13.93
C LEU A 602 -50.10 -29.95 14.87
#